data_AF-A0A353LUW8-F1
#
_entry.id   AF-A0A353LUW8-F1
#
_cell.length_a   1.000
_cell.length_b   1.000
_cell.length_c   1.000
_cell.angle_alpha   90.00
_cell.angle_beta   90.00
_cell.angle_gamma   90.00
#
_symmetry.space_group_name_H-M   'P 1'
#
loop_
_entity.id
_entity.type
_entity.pdbx_description
1 polymer ?
#
loop_
_entity_poly.entity_id
_entity_poly.type
_entity_poly.pdbx_seq_one_letter_code
_entity_poly.pdbx_strand_id
1 'polypeptide(L)'
;RRCISYLTIEYAGHIAPEFRRAMGNRIYGCDDCLAVCPWNKWARTASEAAFHPRASADTPHLGELLELDDAAFRARFAGSPIKRTGRDRFVRNCLIAAGNSGDRALLGAVVRLLEDRSPLVRAMAVWAVGQLADAAQITKLSARYLAGETDHAVRAEWAGASAPEPEQEI
;
A
#
# COMPACT_ATOMS: atom_id res chain seq x y z
N ARG A 1 -18.31 2.34 0.76
CA ARG A 1 -17.64 3.52 1.36
C ARG A 1 -16.46 3.90 0.45
N ARG A 2 -16.17 5.20 0.23
CA ARG A 2 -15.21 5.67 -0.80
C ARG A 2 -14.07 6.58 -0.31
N CYS A 3 -14.05 6.97 0.97
CA CYS A 3 -13.04 7.88 1.51
C CYS A 3 -11.68 7.17 1.68
N ILE A 4 -10.58 7.76 1.15
CA ILE A 4 -9.22 7.19 1.25
C ILE A 4 -8.78 7.04 2.71
N SER A 5 -9.11 7.99 3.58
CA SER A 5 -8.79 7.89 5.02
C SER A 5 -9.45 6.66 5.66
N TYR A 6 -10.72 6.39 5.33
CA TYR A 6 -11.40 5.17 5.77
C TYR A 6 -10.75 3.90 5.19
N LEU A 7 -10.44 3.92 3.89
CA LEU A 7 -9.85 2.77 3.19
C LEU A 7 -8.48 2.38 3.77
N THR A 8 -7.67 3.38 4.12
CA THR A 8 -6.31 3.18 4.64
C THR A 8 -6.28 2.83 6.13
N ILE A 9 -7.21 3.38 6.93
CA ILE A 9 -7.18 3.23 8.39
C ILE A 9 -8.05 2.06 8.89
N GLU A 10 -9.31 2.01 8.43
CA GLU A 10 -10.36 1.17 9.04
C GLU A 10 -10.74 -0.05 8.19
N TYR A 11 -10.64 0.05 6.88
CA TYR A 11 -11.12 -1.01 5.98
C TYR A 11 -10.18 -2.22 5.97
N ALA A 12 -10.73 -3.40 6.31
CA ALA A 12 -9.95 -4.63 6.46
C ALA A 12 -9.87 -5.54 5.23
N GLY A 13 -10.71 -5.31 4.21
CA GLY A 13 -10.72 -6.13 3.00
C GLY A 13 -9.72 -5.69 1.93
N HIS A 14 -9.81 -6.32 0.77
CA HIS A 14 -9.04 -5.95 -0.42
C HIS A 14 -9.54 -4.61 -0.97
N ILE A 15 -8.62 -3.66 -1.20
CA ILE A 15 -8.98 -2.37 -1.79
C ILE A 15 -9.47 -2.63 -3.23
N ALA A 16 -10.68 -2.15 -3.53
CA ALA A 16 -11.27 -2.33 -4.85
C ALA A 16 -10.40 -1.63 -5.93
N PRO A 17 -10.24 -2.22 -7.13
CA PRO A 17 -9.33 -1.72 -8.15
C PRO A 17 -9.47 -0.22 -8.48
N GLU A 18 -10.70 0.30 -8.51
CA GLU A 18 -11.00 1.68 -8.85
C GLU A 18 -10.43 2.71 -7.84
N PHE A 19 -10.04 2.29 -6.63
CA PHE A 19 -9.48 3.18 -5.63
C PHE A 19 -7.95 3.14 -5.58
N ARG A 20 -7.30 2.10 -6.10
CA ARG A 20 -5.85 1.86 -5.88
C ARG A 20 -4.99 2.97 -6.46
N ARG A 21 -5.24 3.37 -7.72
CA ARG A 21 -4.53 4.50 -8.36
C ARG A 21 -4.81 5.82 -7.63
N ALA A 22 -6.08 6.09 -7.29
CA ALA A 22 -6.49 7.31 -6.60
C ALA A 22 -5.90 7.47 -5.19
N MET A 23 -5.50 6.38 -4.53
CA MET A 23 -4.80 6.46 -3.24
C MET A 23 -3.43 7.16 -3.35
N GLY A 24 -2.77 7.11 -4.52
CA GLY A 24 -1.43 7.66 -4.70
C GLY A 24 -0.44 7.03 -3.71
N ASN A 25 0.28 7.85 -2.95
CA ASN A 25 1.22 7.43 -1.92
C ASN A 25 0.63 7.41 -0.48
N ARG A 26 -0.69 7.53 -0.32
CA ARG A 26 -1.34 7.61 0.99
C ARG A 26 -1.41 6.23 1.64
N ILE A 27 -0.45 5.96 2.53
CA ILE A 27 -0.36 4.68 3.25
C ILE A 27 -1.16 4.65 4.57
N TYR A 28 -1.48 5.82 5.14
CA TYR A 28 -2.30 5.98 6.34
C TYR A 28 -2.98 7.36 6.34
N GLY A 29 -4.31 7.39 6.30
CA GLY A 29 -5.07 8.64 6.26
C GLY A 29 -5.10 9.31 4.87
N CYS A 30 -5.74 10.48 4.81
CA CYS A 30 -5.77 11.36 3.66
C CYS A 30 -6.18 12.75 4.13
N ASP A 31 -5.37 13.75 3.78
CA ASP A 31 -5.60 15.15 4.16
C ASP A 31 -6.02 16.03 2.99
N ASP A 32 -6.39 15.44 1.85
CA ASP A 32 -6.69 16.21 0.62
C ASP A 32 -7.84 17.19 0.81
N CYS A 33 -8.90 16.78 1.52
CA CYS A 33 -10.02 17.66 1.83
C CYS A 33 -9.61 18.82 2.74
N LEU A 34 -8.63 18.62 3.62
CA LEU A 34 -8.08 19.67 4.46
C LEU A 34 -7.13 20.57 3.66
N ALA A 35 -6.33 20.01 2.76
CA ALA A 35 -5.37 20.73 1.94
C ALA A 35 -6.05 21.71 0.97
N VAL A 36 -7.19 21.35 0.40
CA VAL A 36 -7.97 22.23 -0.49
C VAL A 36 -8.89 23.20 0.26
N CYS A 37 -9.04 23.04 1.58
CA CYS A 37 -9.96 23.86 2.36
C CYS A 37 -9.47 25.32 2.40
N PRO A 38 -10.29 26.30 1.97
CA PRO A 38 -9.89 27.71 1.99
C PRO A 38 -9.64 28.22 3.40
N TRP A 39 -10.19 27.54 4.42
CA TRP A 39 -9.99 27.87 5.83
C TRP A 39 -8.64 27.41 6.38
N ASN A 40 -8.03 26.39 5.79
CA ASN A 40 -6.80 25.81 6.32
C ASN A 40 -5.59 26.75 6.18
N LYS A 41 -5.66 27.76 5.30
CA LYS A 41 -4.61 28.79 5.18
C LYS A 41 -4.45 29.66 6.44
N TRP A 42 -5.45 29.68 7.32
CA TRP A 42 -5.39 30.38 8.61
C TRP A 42 -5.02 29.44 9.78
N ALA A 43 -4.80 28.15 9.52
CA ALA A 43 -4.39 27.20 10.54
C ALA A 43 -2.97 27.53 11.05
N ARG A 44 -2.72 27.23 12.32
CA ARG A 44 -1.42 27.40 12.97
C ARG A 44 -0.94 26.05 13.48
N THR A 45 0.36 25.81 13.41
CA THR A 45 0.97 24.64 14.05
C THR A 45 0.65 24.65 15.55
N ALA A 46 0.30 23.50 16.11
CA ALA A 46 0.01 23.36 17.52
C ALA A 46 1.22 23.78 18.38
N SER A 47 0.95 24.45 19.49
CA SER A 47 1.98 24.88 20.46
C SER A 47 2.30 23.80 21.49
N GLU A 48 1.41 22.84 21.66
CA GLU A 48 1.49 21.78 22.64
C GLU A 48 2.48 20.71 22.17
N ALA A 49 3.55 20.51 22.94
CA ALA A 49 4.61 19.52 22.69
C ALA A 49 4.07 18.12 22.29
N ALA A 50 2.93 17.71 22.85
CA ALA A 50 2.29 16.41 22.59
C ALA A 50 1.84 16.21 21.14
N PHE A 51 1.64 17.28 20.37
CA PHE A 51 1.24 17.22 18.95
C PHE A 51 2.39 17.42 17.97
N HIS A 52 3.61 17.67 18.47
CA HIS A 52 4.76 17.75 17.57
C HIS A 52 5.09 16.38 16.99
N PRO A 53 5.50 16.33 15.70
CA PRO A 53 6.07 15.12 15.13
C PRO A 53 7.23 14.63 16.00
N ARG A 54 7.29 13.32 16.25
CA ARG A 54 8.43 12.72 16.97
C ARG A 54 9.69 12.88 16.11
N ALA A 55 10.86 13.00 16.73
CA ALA A 55 12.14 13.10 16.01
C ALA A 55 12.41 11.89 15.08
N SER A 56 11.79 10.73 15.33
CA SER A 56 11.82 9.55 14.47
C SER A 56 10.76 9.56 13.35
N ALA A 57 10.09 10.69 13.13
CA ALA A 57 9.07 10.88 12.08
C ALA A 57 9.68 11.33 10.75
N ASP A 58 10.95 11.01 10.50
CA ASP A 58 11.46 10.97 9.13
C ASP A 58 10.54 10.09 8.31
N THR A 59 10.18 10.56 7.12
CA THR A 59 9.34 9.79 6.19
C THR A 59 10.15 8.57 5.78
N PRO A 60 9.81 7.36 6.25
CA PRO A 60 10.62 6.20 5.98
C PRO A 60 10.53 5.84 4.50
N HIS A 61 11.63 5.33 3.96
CA HIS A 61 11.64 4.82 2.60
C HIS A 61 10.63 3.69 2.47
N LEU A 62 9.86 3.72 1.38
CA LEU A 62 8.79 2.76 1.16
C LEU A 62 9.30 1.31 1.15
N GLY A 63 10.53 1.09 0.67
CA GLY A 63 11.21 -0.21 0.73
C GLY A 63 11.33 -0.76 2.17
N GLU A 64 11.73 0.07 3.13
CA GLU A 64 11.85 -0.34 4.54
C GLU A 64 10.48 -0.70 5.14
N LEU A 65 9.44 0.04 4.76
CA LEU A 65 8.08 -0.22 5.24
C LEU A 65 7.52 -1.56 4.74
N LEU A 66 7.88 -1.96 3.52
CA LEU A 66 7.50 -3.26 2.95
C LEU A 66 8.15 -4.44 3.66
N GLU A 67 9.27 -4.22 4.36
CA GLU A 67 10.01 -5.26 5.08
C GLU A 67 9.52 -5.49 6.51
N LEU A 68 8.57 -4.68 6.99
CA LEU A 68 8.05 -4.80 8.35
C LEU A 68 7.32 -6.13 8.57
N ASP A 69 7.85 -6.93 9.48
CA ASP A 69 7.10 -8.01 10.13
C ASP A 69 6.21 -7.47 11.26
N ASP A 70 5.44 -8.36 11.89
CA ASP A 70 4.52 -8.00 12.98
C ASP A 70 5.22 -7.36 14.19
N ALA A 71 6.42 -7.84 14.54
CA ALA A 71 7.17 -7.36 15.70
C ALA A 71 7.77 -5.98 15.41
N ALA A 72 8.41 -5.81 14.26
CA ALA A 72 8.98 -4.57 13.78
C ALA A 72 7.90 -3.49 13.60
N PHE A 73 6.75 -3.85 13.02
CA PHE A 73 5.60 -2.94 12.89
C PHE A 73 5.12 -2.44 14.26
N ARG A 74 4.92 -3.34 15.23
CA ARG A 74 4.45 -2.99 16.58
C ARG A 74 5.43 -2.13 17.34
N ALA A 75 6.73 -2.42 17.21
CA ALA A 75 7.80 -1.64 17.83
C ALA A 75 7.87 -0.24 17.21
N ARG A 76 7.91 -0.17 15.88
CA ARG A 76 8.03 1.09 15.13
C ARG A 76 6.87 2.04 15.39
N PHE A 77 5.64 1.54 15.39
CA PHE A 77 4.45 2.36 15.56
C PHE A 77 3.89 2.36 16.98
N ALA A 78 4.69 1.97 17.99
CA ALA A 78 4.29 2.05 19.39
C ALA A 78 3.84 3.48 19.76
N GLY A 79 2.67 3.58 20.40
CA GLY A 79 2.06 4.86 20.76
C GLY A 79 1.62 5.73 19.57
N SER A 80 1.64 5.21 18.33
CA SER A 80 1.11 5.91 17.14
C SER A 80 -0.29 5.38 16.80
N PRO A 81 -1.21 6.24 16.30
CA PRO A 81 -2.48 5.81 15.75
C PRO A 81 -2.34 4.75 14.63
N ILE A 82 -1.20 4.72 13.92
CA ILE A 82 -0.90 3.74 12.86
C ILE A 82 -0.98 2.30 13.39
N LYS A 83 -0.58 2.07 14.64
CA LYS A 83 -0.56 0.72 15.24
C LYS A 83 -1.93 0.04 15.19
N ARG A 84 -3.03 0.80 15.27
CA ARG A 84 -4.41 0.26 15.28
C ARG A 84 -4.81 -0.34 13.92
N THR A 85 -4.18 0.11 12.84
CA THR A 85 -4.41 -0.45 11.50
C THR A 85 -3.81 -1.85 11.39
N GLY A 86 -2.79 -2.21 12.18
CA GLY A 86 -2.16 -3.52 12.08
C GLY A 86 -1.30 -3.67 10.83
N ARG A 87 -0.35 -4.63 10.88
CA ARG A 87 0.71 -4.77 9.89
C ARG A 87 0.19 -5.06 8.49
N ASP A 88 -0.71 -6.03 8.34
CA ASP A 88 -1.16 -6.47 7.01
C ASP A 88 -1.89 -5.37 6.24
N ARG A 89 -2.79 -4.63 6.88
CA ARG A 89 -3.49 -3.50 6.25
C ARG A 89 -2.52 -2.37 5.91
N PHE A 90 -1.52 -2.13 6.75
CA PHE A 90 -0.50 -1.12 6.50
C PHE A 90 0.40 -1.50 5.32
N VAL A 91 0.92 -2.73 5.28
CA VAL A 91 1.75 -3.23 4.17
C VAL A 91 0.94 -3.32 2.88
N ARG A 92 -0.33 -3.71 2.93
CA ARG A 92 -1.27 -3.62 1.80
C ARG A 92 -1.30 -2.20 1.21
N ASN A 93 -1.40 -1.17 2.04
CA ASN A 93 -1.40 0.21 1.56
C ASN A 93 -0.03 0.62 1.00
N CYS A 94 1.06 0.16 1.60
CA CYS A 94 2.42 0.40 1.11
C CYS A 94 2.65 -0.24 -0.27
N LEU A 95 2.12 -1.44 -0.50
CA LEU A 95 2.15 -2.11 -1.81
C LEU A 95 1.38 -1.32 -2.87
N ILE A 96 0.24 -0.72 -2.51
CA ILE A 96 -0.49 0.18 -3.41
C ILE A 96 0.36 1.41 -3.75
N ALA A 97 0.97 2.05 -2.74
CA ALA A 97 1.88 3.17 -2.95
C ALA A 97 3.08 2.80 -3.82
N ALA A 98 3.61 1.57 -3.67
CA ALA A 98 4.75 1.08 -4.45
C ALA A 98 4.36 0.85 -5.91
N GLY A 99 3.21 0.24 -6.19
CA GLY A 99 2.72 0.11 -7.56
C GLY A 99 2.45 1.47 -8.21
N ASN A 100 1.87 2.41 -7.46
CA ASN A 100 1.60 3.77 -7.95
C ASN A 100 2.86 4.59 -8.22
N SER A 101 4.01 4.27 -7.62
CA SER A 101 5.24 5.05 -7.84
C SER A 101 5.90 4.75 -9.18
N GLY A 102 5.62 3.59 -9.79
CA GLY A 102 6.33 3.12 -10.98
C GLY A 102 7.82 2.80 -10.73
N ASP A 103 8.28 2.84 -9.48
CA ASP A 103 9.69 2.65 -9.14
C ASP A 103 10.07 1.16 -9.18
N ARG A 104 10.70 0.75 -10.28
CA ARG A 104 11.16 -0.61 -10.50
C ARG A 104 12.18 -1.08 -9.45
N ALA A 105 12.84 -0.19 -8.72
CA ALA A 105 13.76 -0.58 -7.64
C ALA A 105 13.01 -1.28 -6.48
N LEU A 106 11.73 -0.99 -6.29
CA LEU A 106 10.90 -1.62 -5.25
C LEU A 106 10.47 -3.05 -5.61
N LEU A 107 10.60 -3.47 -6.87
CA LEU A 107 10.10 -4.77 -7.33
C LEU A 107 10.67 -5.94 -6.52
N GLY A 108 11.95 -5.86 -6.11
CA GLY A 108 12.57 -6.89 -5.28
C GLY A 108 11.88 -7.06 -3.93
N ALA A 109 11.49 -5.96 -3.27
CA ALA A 109 10.75 -6.00 -2.01
C ALA A 109 9.31 -6.50 -2.20
N VAL A 110 8.65 -6.05 -3.27
CA VAL A 110 7.29 -6.49 -3.62
C VAL A 110 7.24 -7.99 -3.88
N VAL A 111 8.20 -8.55 -4.62
CA VAL A 111 8.25 -9.98 -4.94
C VAL A 111 8.39 -10.85 -3.69
N ARG A 112 9.15 -10.40 -2.67
CA ARG A 112 9.25 -11.13 -1.39
C ARG A 112 7.89 -11.29 -0.70
N LEU A 113 7.01 -10.29 -0.84
CA LEU A 113 5.69 -10.28 -0.23
C LEU A 113 4.66 -11.15 -0.97
N LEU A 114 5.02 -11.75 -2.12
CA LEU A 114 4.20 -12.80 -2.76
C LEU A 114 4.15 -14.08 -1.91
N GLU A 115 5.07 -14.27 -0.96
CA GLU A 115 5.13 -15.42 -0.05
C GLU A 115 4.56 -15.09 1.34
N ASP A 116 3.96 -13.91 1.51
CA ASP A 116 3.42 -13.47 2.80
C ASP A 116 2.28 -14.39 3.29
N ARG A 117 2.15 -14.57 4.60
CA ARG A 117 1.09 -15.41 5.19
C ARG A 117 -0.30 -14.83 4.93
N SER A 118 -0.40 -13.50 4.82
CA SER A 118 -1.65 -12.79 4.63
C SER A 118 -2.07 -12.75 3.15
N PRO A 119 -3.24 -13.32 2.78
CA PRO A 119 -3.74 -13.21 1.41
C PRO A 119 -3.99 -11.74 1.00
N LEU A 120 -4.28 -10.87 1.98
CA LEU A 120 -4.44 -9.43 1.77
C LEU A 120 -3.16 -8.78 1.22
N VAL A 121 -2.02 -9.18 1.78
CA VAL A 121 -0.70 -8.69 1.37
C VAL A 121 -0.30 -9.31 0.05
N ARG A 122 -0.42 -10.64 -0.10
CA ARG A 122 -0.09 -11.33 -1.36
C ARG A 122 -0.88 -10.76 -2.54
N ALA A 123 -2.18 -10.56 -2.41
CA ALA A 123 -3.02 -10.02 -3.49
C ALA A 123 -2.53 -8.63 -3.95
N MET A 124 -2.22 -7.72 -3.02
CA MET A 124 -1.71 -6.40 -3.41
C MET A 124 -0.26 -6.44 -3.89
N ALA A 125 0.53 -7.43 -3.48
CA ALA A 125 1.86 -7.65 -4.03
C ALA A 125 1.77 -8.07 -5.50
N VAL A 126 0.81 -8.92 -5.86
CA VAL A 126 0.53 -9.26 -7.26
C VAL A 126 0.13 -8.02 -8.07
N TRP A 127 -0.78 -7.20 -7.53
CA TRP A 127 -1.17 -5.96 -8.20
C TRP A 127 0.04 -5.03 -8.41
N ALA A 128 0.88 -4.84 -7.40
CA ALA A 128 2.08 -4.01 -7.49
C ALA A 128 3.11 -4.59 -8.48
N VAL A 129 3.27 -5.91 -8.56
CA VAL A 129 4.07 -6.57 -9.62
C VAL A 129 3.55 -6.18 -10.99
N GLY A 130 2.23 -6.22 -11.22
CA GLY A 130 1.62 -5.82 -12.49
C GLY A 130 1.89 -4.36 -12.88
N GLN A 131 2.22 -3.49 -11.92
CA GLN A 131 2.57 -2.09 -12.19
C GLN A 131 4.07 -1.86 -12.39
N LEU A 132 4.92 -2.69 -11.78
CA LEU A 132 6.37 -2.47 -11.70
C LEU A 132 7.18 -3.40 -12.61
N ALA A 133 6.69 -4.60 -12.88
CA ALA A 133 7.39 -5.63 -13.64
C ALA A 133 7.04 -5.55 -15.13
N ASP A 134 7.96 -6.01 -15.99
CA ASP A 134 7.64 -6.23 -17.41
C ASP A 134 6.86 -7.54 -17.63
N ALA A 135 6.32 -7.73 -18.84
CA ALA A 135 5.51 -8.90 -19.17
C ALA A 135 6.24 -10.24 -18.95
N ALA A 136 7.53 -10.32 -19.26
CA ALA A 136 8.31 -11.54 -19.08
C ALA A 136 8.48 -11.88 -17.59
N GLN A 137 8.72 -10.87 -16.76
CA GLN A 137 8.77 -11.01 -15.30
C GLN A 137 7.41 -11.45 -14.74
N ILE A 138 6.30 -10.84 -15.19
CA ILE A 138 4.94 -11.22 -14.76
C ILE A 138 4.65 -12.68 -15.10
N THR A 139 4.93 -13.13 -16.32
CA THR A 139 4.72 -14.53 -16.73
C THR A 139 5.52 -15.49 -15.85
N LYS A 140 6.80 -15.19 -15.60
CA LYS A 140 7.67 -16.02 -14.75
C LYS A 140 7.17 -16.10 -13.31
N LEU A 141 6.77 -14.97 -12.73
CA LEU A 141 6.29 -14.91 -11.35
C LEU A 141 4.93 -15.62 -11.22
N SER A 142 3.99 -15.39 -12.14
CA SER A 142 2.68 -16.04 -12.15
C SER A 142 2.82 -17.56 -12.23
N ALA A 143 3.67 -18.07 -13.13
CA ALA A 143 3.94 -19.51 -13.24
C ALA A 143 4.48 -20.13 -11.93
N ARG A 144 5.29 -19.38 -11.17
CA ARG A 144 5.84 -19.84 -9.89
C ARG A 144 4.81 -19.81 -8.76
N TYR A 145 4.03 -18.74 -8.63
CA TYR A 145 3.22 -18.48 -7.44
C TYR A 145 1.76 -18.93 -7.57
N LEU A 146 1.20 -18.95 -8.79
CA LEU A 146 -0.22 -19.25 -9.00
C LEU A 146 -0.57 -20.73 -8.74
N ALA A 147 0.37 -21.65 -9.00
CA ALA A 147 0.13 -23.09 -8.86
C ALA A 147 -0.16 -23.51 -7.40
N GLY A 148 0.46 -22.84 -6.43
CA GLY A 148 0.29 -23.11 -5.00
C GLY A 148 -0.74 -22.21 -4.30
N GLU A 149 -1.28 -21.21 -4.98
CA GLU A 149 -2.20 -20.24 -4.37
C GLU A 149 -3.64 -20.78 -4.34
N THR A 150 -4.22 -20.80 -3.14
CA THR A 150 -5.59 -21.26 -2.87
C THR A 150 -6.57 -20.11 -2.65
N ASP A 151 -6.09 -18.93 -2.31
CA ASP A 151 -6.92 -17.76 -2.07
C ASP A 151 -7.48 -17.19 -3.39
N HIS A 152 -8.80 -17.11 -3.47
CA HIS A 152 -9.49 -16.65 -4.67
C HIS A 152 -9.17 -15.20 -5.06
N ALA A 153 -8.94 -14.30 -4.08
CA ALA A 153 -8.65 -12.91 -4.36
C ALA A 153 -7.24 -12.77 -4.94
N VAL A 154 -6.26 -13.50 -4.39
CA VAL A 154 -4.90 -13.50 -4.94
C VAL A 154 -4.87 -14.06 -6.37
N ARG A 155 -5.62 -15.13 -6.64
CA ARG A 155 -5.75 -15.70 -8.00
C ARG A 155 -6.40 -14.72 -8.98
N ALA A 156 -7.40 -13.97 -8.54
CA ALA A 156 -8.04 -12.94 -9.35
C ALA A 156 -7.07 -11.80 -9.72
N GLU A 157 -6.21 -11.37 -8.78
CA GLU A 157 -5.17 -10.38 -9.07
C GLU A 157 -4.16 -10.89 -10.10
N TRP A 158 -3.76 -12.17 -10.05
CA TRP A 158 -2.87 -12.75 -11.06
C TRP A 158 -3.48 -12.76 -12.46
N ALA A 159 -4.78 -13.04 -12.55
CA ALA A 159 -5.51 -12.97 -13.81
C ALA A 159 -5.53 -11.53 -14.37
N GLY A 160 -5.72 -10.53 -13.51
CA GLY A 160 -5.67 -9.12 -13.88
C GLY A 160 -4.28 -8.64 -14.30
N ALA A 161 -3.23 -9.04 -13.58
CA ALA A 161 -1.85 -8.64 -13.87
C ALA A 161 -1.31 -9.24 -15.17
N SER A 162 -1.86 -10.39 -15.61
CA SER A 162 -1.47 -11.05 -16.85
C SER A 162 -2.27 -10.56 -18.06
N ALA A 163 -3.27 -9.70 -17.87
CA ALA A 163 -4.03 -9.10 -18.96
C ALA A 163 -3.25 -7.90 -19.54
N PRO A 164 -3.19 -7.75 -20.87
CA PRO A 164 -2.65 -6.53 -21.47
C PRO A 164 -3.47 -5.32 -21.00
N GLU A 165 -2.82 -4.23 -20.58
CA GLU A 165 -3.54 -3.01 -20.17
C GLU A 165 -4.40 -2.52 -21.34
N PRO A 166 -5.69 -2.20 -21.12
CA PRO A 166 -6.45 -1.46 -22.11
C PRO A 166 -5.80 -0.06 -22.25
N GLU A 167 -5.44 0.31 -23.47
CA GLU A 167 -4.99 1.64 -23.86
C GLU A 167 -5.95 2.69 -23.26
N GLN A 168 -5.46 3.47 -22.30
CA GLN A 168 -6.24 4.58 -21.73
C GLN A 168 -6.03 5.79 -22.63
N GLU A 169 -7.01 6.04 -23.51
CA GLU A 169 -7.13 7.32 -24.21
C GLU A 169 -7.25 8.46 -23.18
N ILE A 170 -6.41 9.47 -23.36
CA ILE A 170 -6.32 10.71 -22.57
C ILE A 170 -7.52 11.61 -22.89
#